data_AF-A0A3D4PP53-F1
#
_entry.id   AF-A0A3D4PP53-F1
#
_cell.length_a   1.000
_cell.length_b   1.000
_cell.length_c   1.000
_cell.angle_alpha   90.00
_cell.angle_beta   90.00
_cell.angle_gamma   90.00
#
_symmetry.space_group_name_H-M   'P 1'
#
loop_
_entity.id
_entity.type
_entity.pdbx_description
1 polymer ?
#
loop_
_entity_poly.entity_id
_entity_poly.type
_entity_poly.pdbx_seq_one_letter_code
_entity_poly.pdbx_strand_id
1 'polypeptide(L)'
;MSDGETNESAVVPCSEPHGYEVYHEFELADGEFPGSEAIQEEVLDKCVPEFGTFVGLAYEESSLDLTWYEPTQESWDSGNDRLVQCLVLDPAGDVEGSLEGAAR
;
A
#
# COMPACT_ATOMS: atom_id res chain seq x y z
N MET A 1 -28.83 18.97 2.04
CA MET A 1 -28.96 17.87 1.07
C MET A 1 -27.62 17.76 0.38
N SER A 2 -27.06 16.54 0.43
CA SER A 2 -25.75 16.05 0.00
C SER A 2 -24.67 17.07 -0.33
N ASP A 3 -23.72 17.19 0.59
CA ASP A 3 -22.35 17.57 0.27
C ASP A 3 -21.76 16.50 -0.67
N GLY A 4 -21.06 16.96 -1.70
CA GLY A 4 -20.64 16.16 -2.84
C GLY A 4 -19.68 15.05 -2.41
N GLU A 5 -19.96 13.84 -2.87
CA GLU A 5 -19.07 12.69 -2.81
C GLU A 5 -17.74 13.02 -3.49
N THR A 6 -16.74 13.45 -2.71
CA THR A 6 -15.36 13.28 -3.13
C THR A 6 -15.08 11.78 -3.06
N ASN A 7 -15.03 11.11 -4.20
CA ASN A 7 -14.31 9.83 -4.35
C ASN A 7 -12.79 10.09 -4.30
N GLU A 8 -12.34 10.80 -3.27
CA GLU A 8 -10.99 10.65 -2.75
C GLU A 8 -11.01 9.33 -1.98
N SER A 9 -10.03 8.47 -2.19
CA SER A 9 -9.88 7.23 -1.41
C SER A 9 -9.86 7.61 0.08
N ALA A 10 -11.01 7.59 0.73
CA ALA A 10 -11.15 8.13 2.07
C ALA A 10 -10.35 7.22 3.00
N VAL A 11 -9.32 7.78 3.63
CA VAL A 11 -8.62 7.10 4.72
C VAL A 11 -9.64 6.84 5.81
N VAL A 12 -9.89 5.56 6.10
CA VAL A 12 -10.79 5.14 7.16
C VAL A 12 -9.99 4.84 8.42
N PRO A 13 -10.51 5.16 9.62
CA PRO A 13 -9.86 4.77 10.87
C PRO A 13 -9.71 3.25 10.96
N CYS A 14 -8.60 2.77 11.52
CA CYS A 14 -8.38 1.33 11.73
C CYS A 14 -9.51 0.70 12.57
N SER A 15 -10.19 1.46 13.44
CA SER A 15 -11.33 0.99 14.24
C SER A 15 -12.62 0.77 13.44
N GLU A 16 -12.61 1.06 12.14
CA GLU A 16 -13.70 0.78 11.22
C GLU A 16 -13.28 -0.31 10.22
N PRO A 17 -14.22 -1.10 9.69
CA PRO A 17 -13.92 -2.13 8.69
C PRO A 17 -13.20 -1.55 7.47
N HIS A 18 -12.07 -2.14 7.10
CA HIS A 18 -11.29 -1.75 5.93
C HIS A 18 -10.64 -2.94 5.24
N GLY A 19 -10.49 -2.86 3.92
CA GLY A 19 -9.91 -3.94 3.12
C GLY A 19 -8.40 -3.86 2.97
N TYR A 20 -7.80 -2.68 3.17
CA TYR A 20 -6.38 -2.44 2.96
C TYR A 20 -5.83 -1.51 4.04
N GLU A 21 -4.63 -1.80 4.49
CA GLU A 21 -3.88 -0.94 5.42
C GLU A 21 -2.49 -0.64 4.83
N VAL A 22 -2.13 0.63 4.78
CA VAL A 22 -0.79 1.04 4.35
C VAL A 22 0.17 0.81 5.51
N TYR A 23 1.20 -0.01 5.31
CA TYR A 23 2.20 -0.31 6.34
C TYR A 23 3.58 0.28 6.04
N HIS A 24 3.85 0.62 4.79
CA HIS A 24 5.12 1.22 4.38
C HIS A 24 4.92 2.12 3.17
N GLU A 25 5.68 3.20 3.10
CA GLU A 25 5.64 4.17 2.00
C GLU A 25 7.07 4.58 1.66
N PHE A 26 7.36 4.72 0.38
CA PHE A 26 8.65 5.23 -0.09
C PHE A 26 8.49 6.05 -1.36
N GLU A 27 9.44 6.95 -1.61
CA GLU A 27 9.49 7.75 -2.83
C GLU A 27 10.49 7.15 -3.83
N LEU A 28 10.07 7.11 -5.10
CA LEU A 28 10.93 6.77 -6.22
C LEU A 28 11.88 7.93 -6.54
N ALA A 29 13.06 7.59 -7.08
CA ALA A 29 14.03 8.60 -7.47
C ALA A 29 13.49 9.54 -8.55
N ASP A 30 13.85 10.83 -8.47
CA ASP A 30 13.52 11.80 -9.50
C ASP A 30 14.09 11.42 -10.87
N GLY A 31 13.37 11.76 -11.93
CA GLY A 31 13.82 11.55 -13.30
C GLY A 31 12.69 11.22 -14.27
N GLU A 32 13.03 10.47 -15.30
CA GLU A 32 12.05 9.88 -16.21
C GLU A 32 11.26 8.77 -15.50
N PHE A 33 9.99 8.59 -15.89
CA PHE A 33 9.15 7.53 -15.33
C PHE A 33 9.83 6.16 -15.55
N PRO A 34 10.18 5.43 -14.49
CA PRO A 34 10.98 4.20 -14.60
C PRO A 34 10.23 3.05 -15.28
N GLY A 35 8.89 3.12 -15.34
CA GLY A 35 8.04 2.06 -15.86
C GLY A 35 7.64 1.06 -14.77
N SER A 36 6.51 0.37 -14.99
CA SER A 36 5.89 -0.52 -14.00
C SER A 36 6.78 -1.69 -13.58
N GLU A 37 7.58 -2.24 -14.50
CA GLU A 37 8.48 -3.37 -14.18
C GLU A 37 9.57 -2.96 -13.18
N ALA A 38 10.21 -1.80 -13.38
CA ALA A 38 11.22 -1.28 -12.48
C ALA A 38 10.63 -0.86 -11.12
N ILE A 39 9.40 -0.32 -11.11
CA ILE A 39 8.70 0.00 -9.85
C ILE A 39 8.38 -1.28 -9.08
N GLN A 40 7.94 -2.34 -9.77
CA GLN A 40 7.68 -3.63 -9.13
C GLN A 40 8.94 -4.21 -8.47
N GLU A 41 10.11 -4.08 -9.09
CA GLU A 41 11.37 -4.52 -8.47
C GLU A 41 11.67 -3.74 -7.17
N GLU A 42 11.48 -2.41 -7.16
CA GLU A 42 11.65 -1.58 -5.96
C GLU A 42 10.63 -1.90 -4.87
N VAL A 43 9.37 -2.17 -5.25
CA VAL A 43 8.32 -2.65 -4.35
C VAL A 43 8.73 -3.96 -3.70
N LEU A 44 9.20 -4.93 -4.47
CA LEU A 44 9.60 -6.22 -3.92
C LEU A 44 10.81 -6.10 -2.98
N ASP A 45 11.76 -5.22 -3.28
CA ASP A 45 12.93 -4.96 -2.43
C ASP A 45 12.57 -4.26 -1.11
N LYS A 46 11.60 -3.33 -1.14
CA LYS A 46 11.28 -2.46 0.01
C LYS A 46 10.05 -2.91 0.79
N CYS A 47 8.98 -3.29 0.11
CA CYS A 47 7.71 -3.66 0.75
C CYS A 47 7.79 -5.04 1.43
N VAL A 48 8.36 -6.05 0.77
CA VAL A 48 8.40 -7.43 1.30
C VAL A 48 9.13 -7.56 2.65
N PRO A 49 10.33 -6.97 2.87
CA PRO A 49 10.96 -7.04 4.18
C PRO A 49 10.19 -6.24 5.24
N GLU A 50 9.63 -5.08 4.86
CA GLU A 50 8.87 -4.23 5.77
C GLU A 50 7.53 -4.87 6.18
N PHE A 51 6.92 -5.67 5.30
CA PHE A 51 5.77 -6.50 5.62
C PHE A 51 6.08 -7.42 6.81
N GLY A 52 7.25 -8.07 6.78
CA GLY A 52 7.70 -8.94 7.86
C GLY A 52 7.85 -8.21 9.19
N THR A 53 8.41 -7.00 9.14
CA THR A 53 8.54 -6.11 10.30
C THR A 53 7.18 -5.68 10.84
N PHE A 54 6.22 -5.37 9.96
CA PHE A 54 4.89 -4.89 10.32
C PHE A 54 3.98 -6.00 10.84
N VAL A 55 3.78 -7.08 10.08
CA VAL A 55 2.87 -8.19 10.42
C VAL A 55 3.44 -9.06 11.53
N GLY A 56 4.77 -9.16 11.62
CA GLY A 56 5.48 -10.05 12.54
C GLY A 56 5.68 -11.48 12.00
N LEU A 57 5.33 -11.72 10.74
CA LEU A 57 5.64 -12.95 9.98
C LEU A 57 6.16 -12.59 8.60
N ALA A 58 7.08 -13.39 8.06
CA ALA A 58 7.50 -13.24 6.68
C ALA A 58 6.30 -13.38 5.72
N TYR A 59 6.29 -12.65 4.61
CA TYR A 59 5.21 -12.69 3.62
C TYR A 59 4.89 -14.13 3.17
N GLU A 60 5.91 -14.95 2.95
CA GLU A 60 5.75 -16.36 2.54
C GLU A 60 5.10 -17.27 3.61
N GLU A 61 5.10 -16.85 4.87
CA GLU A 61 4.53 -17.59 6.01
C GLU A 61 3.19 -17.01 6.49
N SER A 62 2.81 -15.83 5.97
CA SER A 62 1.59 -15.12 6.33
C SER A 62 0.39 -15.59 5.51
N SER A 63 -0.79 -15.53 6.10
CA SER A 63 -2.07 -15.64 5.39
C SER A 63 -2.56 -14.29 4.85
N LEU A 64 -1.88 -13.19 5.19
CA LEU A 64 -2.16 -11.87 4.65
C LEU A 64 -1.46 -11.67 3.31
N ASP A 65 -2.09 -10.86 2.47
CA ASP A 65 -1.58 -10.53 1.16
C ASP A 65 -0.99 -9.12 1.12
N LEU A 66 -0.12 -8.90 0.15
CA LEU A 66 0.56 -7.64 -0.11
C LEU A 66 0.12 -7.12 -1.48
N THR A 67 -0.27 -5.86 -1.52
CA THR A 67 -0.48 -5.11 -2.76
C THR A 67 0.19 -3.73 -2.65
N TRP A 68 0.23 -2.97 -3.74
CA TRP A 68 0.82 -1.64 -3.72
C TRP A 68 0.05 -0.65 -4.58
N TYR A 69 0.13 0.62 -4.21
CA TYR A 69 -0.14 1.74 -5.11
C TYR A 69 1.16 2.30 -5.63
N GLU A 70 1.20 2.56 -6.94
CA GLU A 70 2.34 3.12 -7.65
C GLU A 70 1.91 4.34 -8.45
N PRO A 71 2.83 5.30 -8.70
CA PRO A 71 2.52 6.42 -9.55
C PRO A 71 2.28 5.94 -10.98
N THR A 72 1.34 6.60 -11.66
CA THR A 72 1.14 6.43 -13.09
C THR A 72 2.02 7.40 -13.86
N GLN A 73 2.24 7.17 -15.15
CA GLN A 73 2.95 8.15 -15.98
C GLN A 73 2.27 9.53 -15.96
N GLU A 74 0.93 9.57 -15.93
CA GLU A 74 0.19 10.82 -15.86
C GLU A 74 0.44 11.57 -14.53
N SER A 75 0.35 10.88 -13.38
CA SER A 75 0.62 11.49 -12.08
C SER A 75 2.09 11.86 -11.91
N TRP A 76 3.00 11.09 -12.52
CA TRP A 76 4.43 11.38 -12.56
C TRP A 76 4.73 12.70 -13.25
N ASP A 77 4.17 12.91 -14.44
CA ASP A 77 4.43 14.07 -15.30
C ASP A 77 3.67 15.32 -14.83
N SER A 78 2.42 15.16 -14.40
CA SER A 78 1.54 16.29 -14.08
C SER A 78 1.51 16.64 -12.60
N GLY A 79 1.77 15.67 -11.72
CA GLY A 79 1.62 15.80 -10.27
C GLY A 79 2.94 15.72 -9.50
N ASN A 80 4.07 15.44 -10.18
CA ASN A 80 5.34 15.07 -9.54
C ASN A 80 5.16 13.94 -8.51
N ASP A 81 4.25 13.02 -8.82
CA ASP A 81 3.96 11.88 -7.97
C ASP A 81 5.09 10.86 -8.08
N ARG A 82 5.72 10.57 -6.94
CA ARG A 82 6.81 9.60 -6.78
C ARG A 82 6.48 8.57 -5.73
N LEU A 83 5.29 8.64 -5.13
CA LEU A 83 4.96 7.91 -3.92
C LEU A 83 4.52 6.50 -4.27
N VAL A 84 5.16 5.52 -3.64
CA VAL A 84 4.74 4.13 -3.64
C VAL A 84 4.26 3.78 -2.25
N GLN A 85 3.08 3.19 -2.17
CA GLN A 85 2.46 2.80 -0.90
C GLN A 85 2.30 1.29 -0.89
N CYS A 86 2.93 0.62 0.07
CA CYS A 86 2.78 -0.81 0.30
C CYS A 86 1.58 -1.04 1.21
N LEU A 87 0.63 -1.87 0.76
CA LEU A 87 -0.58 -2.19 1.49
C LEU A 87 -0.62 -3.67 1.86
N VAL A 88 -1.14 -3.94 3.05
CA VAL A 88 -1.47 -5.27 3.52
C VAL A 88 -2.99 -5.45 3.51
N LEU A 89 -3.45 -6.64 3.18
CA LEU A 89 -4.86 -7.01 3.15
C LEU A 89 -5.07 -8.42 3.69
N ASP A 90 -6.29 -8.72 4.12
CA ASP A 90 -6.70 -10.08 4.47
C ASP A 90 -7.55 -10.66 3.34
N PRO A 91 -7.12 -11.74 2.65
CA PRO A 91 -7.91 -12.37 1.60
C PRO A 91 -9.23 -12.96 2.12
N ALA A 92 -9.41 -13.11 3.43
CA ALA A 92 -10.67 -13.53 4.04
C ALA A 92 -11.73 -12.41 4.12
N GLY A 93 -11.36 -11.15 3.92
CA GLY A 93 -12.28 -10.00 3.89
C GLY A 93 -11.79 -8.79 4.68
N ASP A 94 -12.70 -7.84 4.94
CA ASP A 94 -12.38 -6.62 5.69
C ASP A 94 -11.93 -6.92 7.12
N VAL A 95 -11.03 -6.08 7.62
CA VAL A 95 -10.47 -6.15 8.97
C VAL A 95 -10.91 -4.95 9.79
N GLU A 96 -11.02 -5.15 11.10
CA GLU A 96 -11.24 -4.09 12.08
C GLU A 96 -10.09 -4.13 13.09
N GLY A 97 -9.37 -3.03 13.23
CA GLY A 97 -8.08 -2.92 13.88
C GLY A 97 -6.92 -2.96 12.87
N SER A 98 -5.73 -2.59 13.35
CA SER A 98 -4.50 -2.67 12.56
C SER A 98 -4.00 -4.12 12.45
N LEU A 99 -3.40 -4.45 11.32
CA LEU A 99 -2.69 -5.70 11.04
C LEU A 99 -1.25 -5.70 11.57
N GLU A 100 -0.82 -4.62 12.21
CA GLU A 100 0.47 -4.55 12.91
C GLU A 100 0.55 -5.64 13.99
N GLY A 101 1.57 -6.50 13.89
CA GLY A 101 1.80 -7.59 14.83
C GLY A 101 0.69 -8.65 14.85
N ALA A 102 -0.15 -8.73 13.80
CA ALA A 102 -1.23 -9.72 13.72
C ALA A 102 -0.71 -11.17 13.75
N ALA A 103 0.55 -11.39 13.32
CA ALA A 103 1.25 -12.67 13.34
C ALA A 103 0.42 -13.81 12.72
N ARG A 104 -0.22 -13.53 11.57
CA ARG A 104 -1.12 -14.43 10.86
C ARG A 104 -0.80 -14.53 9.40
#